data_AF-A0A7V9CT27-F1
#
_entry.id   AF-A0A7V9CT27-F1
#
_cell.length_a   1.000
_cell.length_b   1.000
_cell.length_c   1.000
_cell.angle_alpha   90.00
_cell.angle_beta   90.00
_cell.angle_gamma   90.00
#
_symmetry.space_group_name_H-M   'P 1'
#
loop_
_entity.id
_entity.type
_entity.pdbx_description
1 polymer ?
#
loop_
_entity_poly.entity_id
_entity_poly.type
_entity_poly.pdbx_seq_one_letter_code
_entity_poly.pdbx_strand_id
1 'polypeptide(L)' 'MTDDVRERIQKLLVTGDNRLKQGARPAKARESYQRALELAREAGLEDRIRPLVEIRLADLARLERDAAS' A
#
# COMPACT_ATOMS: atom_id res chain seq x y z
N MET A 1 -20.47 8.44 3.58
CA MET A 1 -19.56 7.82 4.58
C MET A 1 -18.60 6.82 3.95
N THR A 2 -19.03 5.96 3.03
CA THR A 2 -18.12 5.07 2.25
C THR A 2 -17.14 5.82 1.35
N ASP A 3 -17.50 6.99 0.83
CA ASP A 3 -16.61 7.77 -0.03
C ASP A 3 -15.40 8.35 0.73
N ASP A 4 -15.57 8.77 1.99
CA ASP A 4 -14.46 9.18 2.86
C ASP A 4 -13.47 8.02 3.10
N VAL A 5 -13.98 6.80 3.28
CA VAL A 5 -13.14 5.62 3.44
C VAL A 5 -12.34 5.32 2.17
N ARG A 6 -12.98 5.39 0.99
CA ARG A 6 -12.28 5.18 -0.29
C ARG A 6 -11.19 6.23 -0.51
N GLU A 7 -11.46 7.49 -0.20
CA GLU A 7 -10.48 8.58 -0.31
C GLU A 7 -9.28 8.33 0.63
N ARG A 8 -9.54 7.91 1.87
CA ARG A 8 -8.48 7.57 2.84
C ARG A 8 -7.63 6.39 2.38
N ILE A 9 -8.25 5.34 1.82
CA ILE A 9 -7.54 4.20 1.22
C ILE A 9 -6.65 4.69 0.06
N GLN A 10 -7.21 5.48 -0.87
CA GLN A 10 -6.47 6.03 -2.00
C GLN A 10 -5.27 6.86 -1.54
N LYS A 11 -5.45 7.71 -0.52
CA LYS A 11 -4.38 8.53 0.04
C LYS A 11 -3.25 7.69 0.62
N LEU A 12 -3.56 6.58 1.31
CA LEU A 12 -2.56 5.66 1.84
C LEU A 12 -1.77 4.97 0.72
N LEU A 13 -2.45 4.53 -0.35
CA LEU A 13 -1.80 3.92 -1.52
C LEU A 13 -0.84 4.91 -2.21
N VAL A 14 -1.32 6.13 -2.51
CA VAL A 14 -0.51 7.20 -3.11
C VAL A 14 0.67 7.58 -2.21
N THR A 15 0.47 7.58 -0.90
CA THR A 15 1.54 7.84 0.07
C THR A 15 2.63 6.78 0.01
N GLY A 16 2.27 5.50 -0.09
CA GLY A 16 3.24 4.41 -0.25
C GLY A 16 4.00 4.51 -1.57
N ASP A 17 3.29 4.78 -2.67
CA ASP A 17 3.90 4.93 -4.01
C ASP A 17 4.90 6.09 -4.04
N ASN A 18 4.53 7.23 -3.46
CA ASN A 18 5.40 8.41 -3.37
C ASN A 18 6.65 8.14 -2.51
N ARG A 19 6.52 7.37 -1.43
CA ARG A 19 7.67 6.97 -0.60
C ARG A 19 8.66 6.16 -1.40
N LEU A 20 8.21 5.17 -2.18
CA LEU A 20 9.11 4.39 -3.04
C LEU A 20 9.75 5.23 -4.12
N LYS A 21 8.97 6.07 -4.81
CA LYS A 21 9.47 6.96 -5.85
C LYS A 21 10.54 7.93 -5.35
N GLN A 22 10.45 8.38 -4.10
CA GLN A 22 11.40 9.31 -3.48
C GLN A 22 12.60 8.63 -2.82
N GLY A 23 12.76 7.31 -2.96
CA GLY A 23 13.85 6.56 -2.31
C GLY A 23 13.72 6.46 -0.79
N ALA A 24 12.50 6.64 -0.24
CA ALA A 24 12.26 6.48 1.18
C ALA A 24 12.34 5.00 1.60
N ARG A 25 12.53 4.76 2.91
CA ARG A 25 12.68 3.40 3.46
C ARG A 25 11.53 2.48 3.03
N PRO A 26 11.82 1.33 2.37
CA PRO A 26 10.83 0.32 1.97
C PRO A 26 9.81 -0.03 3.04
N ALA A 27 10.23 -0.13 4.30
CA ALA A 27 9.36 -0.39 5.45
C ALA A 27 8.19 0.60 5.60
N LYS A 28 8.39 1.90 5.32
CA LYS A 28 7.31 2.91 5.41
C LYS A 28 6.33 2.82 4.26
N ALA A 29 6.78 2.37 3.08
CA ALA A 29 5.88 2.09 1.97
C ALA A 29 5.00 0.87 2.30
N ARG A 30 5.62 -0.22 2.80
CA ARG A 30 4.93 -1.43 3.29
C ARG A 30 3.82 -1.09 4.27
N GLU A 31 4.14 -0.31 5.31
CA GLU A 31 3.18 0.12 6.33
C GLU A 31 1.96 0.83 5.71
N SER A 32 2.19 1.69 4.71
CA SER A 32 1.10 2.42 4.03
C SER A 32 0.13 1.47 3.33
N TYR A 33 0.67 0.47 2.63
CA TYR A 33 -0.13 -0.50 1.90
C TYR A 33 -0.90 -1.44 2.84
N GLN A 34 -0.26 -1.88 3.93
CA GLN A 34 -0.91 -2.70 4.95
C GLN A 34 -2.04 -1.94 5.63
N ARG A 35 -1.84 -0.66 5.97
CA ARG A 35 -2.89 0.20 6.54
C ARG A 35 -4.06 0.41 5.57
N ALA A 36 -3.78 0.56 4.27
CA ALA A 36 -4.82 0.66 3.25
C ALA A 36 -5.67 -0.63 3.18
N LEU A 37 -5.03 -1.80 3.31
CA LEU A 37 -5.71 -3.09 3.32
C LEU A 37 -6.53 -3.33 4.60
N GLU A 38 -6.01 -2.95 5.77
CA GLU A 38 -6.75 -2.97 7.02
C GLU A 38 -8.02 -2.12 6.94
N LEU A 39 -7.89 -0.88 6.45
CA LEU A 39 -9.03 0.01 6.31
C LEU A 39 -10.05 -0.52 5.27
N ALA A 40 -9.58 -1.15 4.20
CA ALA A 40 -10.45 -1.81 3.23
C ALA A 40 -11.20 -3.01 3.85
N ARG A 41 -10.56 -3.80 4.71
CA ARG A 41 -11.18 -4.90 5.46
C ARG A 41 -12.30 -4.40 6.36
N GLU A 42 -11.99 -3.41 7.20
CA GLU A 42 -12.94 -2.82 8.14
C GLU A 42 -14.19 -2.27 7.43
N ALA A 43 -14.03 -1.81 6.18
CA ALA A 43 -15.10 -1.24 5.37
C ALA A 43 -15.78 -2.23 4.41
N GLY A 44 -15.40 -3.51 4.41
CA GLY A 44 -15.96 -4.51 3.48
C GLY A 44 -15.60 -4.27 2.01
N LEU A 45 -14.48 -3.58 1.75
CA LEU A 45 -13.94 -3.28 0.43
C LEU A 45 -12.72 -4.11 0.07
N GLU A 46 -12.36 -5.08 0.92
CA GLU A 46 -11.13 -5.84 0.79
C GLU A 46 -10.95 -6.47 -0.59
N ASP A 47 -11.97 -7.16 -1.12
CA ASP A 47 -11.86 -7.86 -2.42
C ASP A 47 -11.48 -6.93 -3.57
N ARG A 48 -11.83 -5.64 -3.47
CA ARG A 48 -11.48 -4.63 -4.49
C ARG A 48 -10.06 -4.09 -4.31
N ILE A 49 -9.57 -4.01 -3.08
CA ILE A 49 -8.30 -3.35 -2.75
C ILE A 49 -7.14 -4.35 -2.62
N ARG A 50 -7.41 -5.57 -2.15
CA ARG A 50 -6.41 -6.61 -1.89
C ARG A 50 -5.52 -6.90 -3.11
N PRO A 51 -6.04 -7.12 -4.33
CA PRO A 51 -5.19 -7.43 -5.48
C PRO A 51 -4.17 -6.32 -5.78
N LEU A 52 -4.60 -5.07 -5.61
CA LEU A 52 -3.77 -3.89 -5.84
C LEU A 52 -2.65 -3.73 -4.80
N VAL A 53 -2.94 -4.05 -3.55
CA VAL A 53 -1.98 -4.04 -2.44
C VAL A 53 -0.98 -5.18 -2.56
N GLU A 54 -1.42 -6.38 -2.94
CA GLU A 54 -0.56 -7.55 -3.12
C GLU A 54 0.52 -7.31 -4.18
N ILE A 55 0.15 -6.73 -5.34
CA ILE A 55 1.10 -6.37 -6.39
C ILE A 55 2.18 -5.42 -5.84
N ARG A 56 1.77 -4.36 -5.14
CA ARG A 56 2.71 -3.39 -4.56
C ARG A 56 3.65 -4.00 -3.52
N LEU A 57 3.16 -4.90 -2.68
CA LEU A 57 3.97 -5.60 -1.70
C LEU A 57 4.96 -6.58 -2.35
N ALA A 58 4.56 -7.23 -3.44
CA ALA A 58 5.43 -8.08 -4.24
C ALA A 58 6.54 -7.26 -4.93
N ASP A 59 6.20 -6.12 -5.53
CA ASP A 59 7.16 -5.17 -6.11
C ASP A 59 8.15 -4.68 -5.06
N LEU A 60 7.66 -4.31 -3.89
CA LEU A 60 8.50 -3.89 -2.79
C LEU A 60 9.47 -4.98 -2.34
N ALA A 61 8.98 -6.22 -2.20
CA ALA A 61 9.82 -7.34 -1.81
C ALA A 61 10.88 -7.66 -2.88
N ARG A 62 10.60 -7.41 -4.17
CA ARG A 62 11.61 -7.49 -5.24
C ARG A 62 12.69 -6.43 -5.05
N LEU A 63 12.30 -5.17 -4.90
CA LEU A 63 13.22 -4.05 -4.70
C LEU A 63 14.13 -4.24 -3.48
N GLU A 64 13.60 -4.75 -2.37
CA GLU A 64 14.39 -5.03 -1.17
C GLU A 64 15.43 -6.14 -1.38
N ARG A 65 15.11 -7.17 -2.18
CA ARG A 65 16.07 -8.24 -2.53
C ARG A 65 17.17 -7.72 -3.44
N ASP A 66 16.80 -6.97 -4.47
CA ASP A 66 17.75 -6.41 -5.42
C ASP A 66 18.73 -5.44 -4.73
N ALA A 67 18.27 -4.70 -3.72
CA ALA A 67 19.11 -3.81 -2.91
C ALA A 67 20.04 -4.54 -1.91
N ALA A 68 19.77 -5.80 -1.60
CA ALA A 68 20.56 -6.62 -0.67
C ALA A 68 21.55 -7.57 -1.38
N SER A 69 21.53 -7.59 -2.71
CA SER A 69 22.39 -8.40 -3.59
C SER A 69 23.64 -7.64 -3.99
#